data_AF-K9G400-F1
#
_entry.id   AF-K9G400-F1
#
_cell.length_a   1.000
_cell.length_b   1.000
_cell.length_c   1.000
_cell.angle_alpha   90.00
_cell.angle_beta   90.00
_cell.angle_gamma   90.00
#
_symmetry.space_group_name_H-M   'P 1'
#
loop_
_entity.id
_entity.type
_entity.pdbx_description
1 polymer ?
#
loop_
_entity_poly.entity_id
_entity_poly.type
_entity_poly.pdbx_seq_one_letter_code
_entity_poly.pdbx_strand_id
1 'polypeptide(L)'
;MTVDMEKCKRIVQYFWDPEPTNNVPAASIWCLGKEYAPPQPFSDPATNNPHSSSGQPDASTLNDTAWPNAFVSDFESRIWITYRSNFTPIPRTKSPEAISSLTLGVRLRSQLMDPQGFTSDTGWGCMIRSGQSLLANAFSVLLLGRDWRRGEKEEEESKLISMFADHPEAPFSIHKFVNRGAESCGKYPGEWFGPSATAKCIQLLSTQSEAHRLRVYVTNDTSDVYEDKFAHVSHDRSGCIQPTLILIGTRLGIENVTPAYWDGLRAALTYPQSVGIAGGRPSASHYFLGAQDCHLFFLDPHTTRPATPYRPDELYTQEELDSYYTSRLRRIHIKDMDPSMLIGFLIKDEEDWADWKKRVQSTPGQPIVHMLPCQHQPDNGQGRAEALDEVEALDDSDEIE
;
A
#
# COMPACT_ATOMS: atom_id res chain seq x y z
N MET A 1 35.39 2.70 -8.43
CA MET A 1 34.43 2.10 -7.48
C MET A 1 34.03 3.15 -6.45
N THR A 2 33.09 4.01 -6.80
CA THR A 2 32.44 4.92 -5.86
C THR A 2 31.21 4.19 -5.34
N VAL A 3 31.31 3.61 -4.15
CA VAL A 3 30.13 3.16 -3.41
C VAL A 3 29.28 4.41 -3.20
N ASP A 4 28.05 4.37 -3.71
CA ASP A 4 27.08 5.45 -3.63
C ASP A 4 26.77 5.75 -2.16
N MET A 5 27.46 6.77 -1.63
CA MET A 5 27.51 7.11 -0.21
C MET A 5 26.13 7.53 0.32
N GLU A 6 25.19 7.89 -0.57
CA GLU A 6 23.80 8.19 -0.22
C GLU A 6 22.98 6.94 0.12
N LYS A 7 23.23 5.80 -0.57
CA LYS A 7 22.58 4.52 -0.24
C LYS A 7 23.06 3.97 1.10
N CYS A 8 24.36 4.08 1.39
CA CYS A 8 24.91 3.71 2.69
C CYS A 8 24.42 4.65 3.81
N LYS A 9 24.31 5.96 3.56
CA LYS A 9 23.71 6.91 4.50
C LYS A 9 22.25 6.57 4.82
N ARG A 10 21.42 6.28 3.80
CA ARG A 10 20.01 5.90 4.01
C ARG A 10 19.84 4.63 4.83
N ILE A 11 20.57 3.54 4.51
CA ILE A 11 20.47 2.27 5.26
C ILE A 11 20.88 2.44 6.73
N VAL A 12 21.90 3.26 7.01
CA VAL A 12 22.32 3.59 8.40
C VAL A 12 21.29 4.49 9.10
N GLN A 13 20.63 5.39 8.37
CA GLN A 13 19.56 6.25 8.87
C GLN A 13 18.29 5.45 9.23
N TYR A 14 17.95 4.38 8.48
CA TYR A 14 16.77 3.53 8.75
C TYR A 14 16.79 2.77 10.09
N PHE A 15 17.98 2.38 10.57
CA PHE A 15 18.15 1.75 11.88
C PHE A 15 18.11 2.77 13.02
N TRP A 16 18.60 3.99 12.76
CA TRP A 16 18.77 5.04 13.77
C TRP A 16 17.67 6.11 13.80
N ASP A 17 16.74 6.12 12.84
CA ASP A 17 15.67 7.11 12.84
C ASP A 17 14.77 6.88 14.08
N PRO A 18 14.68 7.89 14.97
CA PRO A 18 13.86 7.80 16.15
C PRO A 18 12.39 7.65 15.74
N GLU A 19 11.62 6.95 16.56
CA GLU A 19 10.18 6.89 16.35
C GLU A 19 9.57 8.30 16.38
N PRO A 20 8.58 8.56 15.52
CA PRO A 20 7.95 9.86 15.49
C PRO A 20 7.22 10.13 16.80
N THR A 21 7.36 11.36 17.30
CA THR A 21 6.55 11.89 18.40
C THR A 21 5.31 12.59 17.86
N ASN A 22 4.21 12.58 18.62
CA ASN A 22 2.99 13.29 18.26
C ASN A 22 3.17 14.80 18.44
N ASN A 23 3.79 15.44 17.45
CA ASN A 23 4.15 16.88 17.50
C ASN A 23 3.01 17.80 17.04
N VAL A 24 1.87 17.24 16.63
CA VAL A 24 0.68 17.99 16.23
C VAL A 24 -0.54 17.39 16.95
N PRO A 25 -0.55 17.41 18.30
CA PRO A 25 -1.53 16.68 19.09
C PRO A 25 -2.94 17.26 18.99
N ALA A 26 -3.20 18.31 18.20
CA ALA A 26 -4.54 18.82 17.92
C ALA A 26 -5.14 18.28 16.62
N ALA A 27 -4.34 17.65 15.76
CA ALA A 27 -4.80 17.09 14.49
C ALA A 27 -5.31 15.66 14.68
N SER A 28 -6.47 15.34 14.12
CA SER A 28 -7.01 13.97 14.08
C SER A 28 -6.02 13.02 13.40
N ILE A 29 -5.90 11.82 13.97
CA ILE A 29 -5.10 10.74 13.42
C ILE A 29 -6.04 9.77 12.74
N TRP A 30 -5.72 9.41 11.49
CA TRP A 30 -6.51 8.45 10.72
C TRP A 30 -5.70 7.19 10.48
N CYS A 31 -6.37 6.04 10.60
CA CYS A 31 -5.84 4.74 10.21
C CYS A 31 -6.95 4.00 9.46
N LEU A 32 -6.76 3.68 8.18
CA LEU A 32 -7.71 2.94 7.33
C LEU A 32 -9.18 3.32 7.59
N GLY A 33 -9.51 4.60 7.43
CA GLY A 33 -10.86 5.12 7.58
C GLY A 33 -11.37 5.35 9.00
N LYS A 34 -10.62 4.96 10.04
CA LYS A 34 -10.97 5.19 11.43
C LYS A 34 -10.24 6.41 11.99
N GLU A 35 -11.02 7.33 12.54
CA GLU A 35 -10.52 8.53 13.20
C GLU A 35 -10.17 8.25 14.67
N TYR A 36 -9.05 8.78 15.11
CA TYR A 36 -8.61 8.83 16.49
C TYR A 36 -8.43 10.29 16.85
N ALA A 37 -9.39 10.78 17.64
CA ALA A 37 -9.36 12.14 18.12
C ALA A 37 -8.11 12.37 18.99
N PRO A 38 -7.55 13.57 18.93
CA PRO A 38 -6.49 13.96 19.85
C PRO A 38 -6.94 13.85 21.32
N PRO A 39 -6.01 13.65 22.28
CA PRO A 39 -6.33 13.79 23.70
C PRO A 39 -6.93 15.19 23.92
N GLN A 40 -8.17 15.25 24.42
CA GLN A 40 -8.76 16.51 24.83
C GLN A 40 -7.93 17.05 26.00
N PRO A 41 -7.47 18.31 25.99
CA PRO A 41 -6.87 18.89 27.19
C PRO A 41 -7.91 18.79 28.32
N PHE A 42 -7.51 18.26 29.47
CA PHE A 42 -8.36 18.15 30.65
C PHE A 42 -9.03 19.51 30.91
N SER A 43 -10.33 19.60 30.69
CA SER A 43 -11.14 20.70 31.19
C SER A 43 -11.50 20.35 32.63
N ASP A 44 -10.68 20.82 33.57
CA ASP A 44 -11.03 20.74 35.00
C ASP A 44 -12.40 21.40 35.22
N PRO A 45 -13.43 20.68 35.67
CA PRO A 45 -14.66 21.30 36.10
C PRO A 45 -14.42 21.89 37.50
N ALA A 46 -14.04 23.17 37.51
CA ALA A 46 -14.07 24.10 38.63
C ALA A 46 -13.16 23.81 39.84
N THR A 47 -12.27 24.75 40.14
CA THR A 47 -12.16 25.32 41.49
C THR A 47 -11.71 26.77 41.43
N ASN A 48 -12.66 27.69 41.56
CA ASN A 48 -12.38 29.02 42.10
C ASN A 48 -11.90 28.84 43.55
N ASN A 49 -10.58 28.82 43.77
CA ASN A 49 -10.01 28.97 45.09
C ASN A 49 -8.73 29.82 44.98
N PRO A 50 -8.76 31.11 45.37
CA PRO A 50 -7.54 31.88 45.49
C PRO A 50 -6.89 31.47 46.82
N HIS A 51 -5.81 30.68 46.77
CA HIS A 51 -4.69 30.63 47.73
C HIS A 51 -4.01 29.26 47.69
N SER A 52 -2.87 29.16 47.01
CA SER A 52 -1.62 28.65 47.59
C SER A 52 -0.56 28.56 46.49
N SER A 53 0.57 29.21 46.77
CA SER A 53 1.78 29.19 45.98
C SER A 53 2.74 28.13 46.55
N SER A 54 3.02 27.10 45.76
CA SER A 54 4.29 26.36 45.83
C SER A 54 4.43 25.49 44.58
N GLY A 55 5.26 25.95 43.64
CA GLY A 55 5.53 25.24 42.40
C GLY A 55 6.28 23.92 42.65
N GLN A 56 5.67 22.83 42.22
CA GLN A 56 6.38 21.69 41.65
C GLN A 56 6.14 21.70 40.14
N PRO A 57 7.10 21.27 39.32
CA PRO A 57 6.80 21.03 37.91
C PRO A 57 5.88 19.81 37.85
N ASP A 58 4.62 20.05 37.46
CA ASP A 58 3.63 18.99 37.28
C ASP A 58 4.14 17.95 36.29
N ALA A 59 3.99 16.67 36.66
CA ALA A 59 4.20 15.52 35.78
C ALA A 59 3.14 15.41 34.65
N SER A 60 2.29 16.43 34.46
CA SER A 60 1.19 16.46 33.49
C SER A 60 1.64 16.78 32.06
N THR A 61 2.81 17.40 31.86
CA THR A 61 3.30 17.77 30.51
C THR A 61 3.95 16.63 29.72
N LEU A 62 4.13 15.44 30.30
CA LEU A 62 4.76 14.29 29.62
C LEU A 62 3.79 13.48 28.75
N ASN A 63 2.47 13.68 28.88
CA ASN A 63 1.47 12.88 28.17
C ASN A 63 0.91 13.54 26.90
N ASP A 64 1.21 14.82 26.63
CA ASP A 64 0.63 15.54 25.48
C ASP A 64 1.22 15.09 24.12
N THR A 65 2.40 14.47 24.11
CA THR A 65 3.06 13.98 22.89
C THR A 65 2.91 12.48 22.67
N ALA A 66 2.17 11.79 23.54
CA ALA A 66 1.92 10.36 23.40
C ALA A 66 0.88 10.10 22.30
N TRP A 67 1.04 8.98 21.60
CA TRP A 67 0.04 8.52 20.63
C TRP A 67 -1.18 7.96 21.37
N PRO A 68 -2.42 8.20 20.91
CA PRO A 68 -3.60 7.60 21.53
C PRO A 68 -3.49 6.06 21.53
N ASN A 69 -3.69 5.42 22.69
CA ASN A 69 -3.55 3.95 22.82
C ASN A 69 -4.44 3.18 21.82
N ALA A 70 -5.63 3.68 21.53
CA ALA A 70 -6.54 3.08 20.57
C ALA A 70 -5.99 3.13 19.13
N PHE A 71 -5.24 4.18 18.77
CA PHE A 71 -4.55 4.28 17.48
C PHE A 71 -3.37 3.32 17.42
N VAL A 72 -2.53 3.28 18.47
CA VAL A 72 -1.36 2.38 18.54
C VAL A 72 -1.80 0.92 18.42
N SER A 73 -2.80 0.50 19.19
CA SER A 73 -3.37 -0.85 19.13
C SER A 73 -3.91 -1.20 17.73
N ASP A 74 -4.53 -0.23 17.04
CA ASP A 74 -5.01 -0.43 15.67
C ASP A 74 -3.88 -0.59 14.67
N PHE A 75 -2.86 0.28 14.75
CA PHE A 75 -1.67 0.24 13.90
C PHE A 75 -0.93 -1.09 14.07
N GLU A 76 -0.71 -1.50 15.31
CA GLU A 76 -0.06 -2.78 15.68
C GLU A 76 -0.81 -4.01 15.19
N SER A 77 -2.12 -3.88 14.99
CA SER A 77 -2.96 -4.96 14.46
C SER A 77 -2.99 -5.00 12.93
N ARG A 78 -2.32 -4.08 12.23
CA ARG A 78 -2.28 -4.10 10.76
C ARG A 78 -1.23 -5.08 10.28
N ILE A 79 -1.61 -5.96 9.35
CA ILE A 79 -0.73 -7.00 8.83
C ILE A 79 0.41 -6.35 8.04
N TRP A 80 1.64 -6.69 8.41
CA TRP A 80 2.88 -6.19 7.86
C TRP A 80 3.70 -7.32 7.25
N ILE A 81 3.73 -7.39 5.92
CA ILE A 81 4.48 -8.41 5.20
C ILE A 81 5.79 -7.80 4.74
N THR A 82 6.92 -8.41 5.14
CA THR A 82 8.27 -7.95 4.84
C THR A 82 9.00 -8.87 3.87
N TYR A 83 10.23 -8.52 3.52
CA TYR A 83 11.16 -9.46 2.90
C TYR A 83 11.30 -10.74 3.71
N ARG A 84 11.44 -11.85 2.99
CA ARG A 84 11.59 -13.18 3.55
C ARG A 84 12.80 -13.89 2.96
N SER A 85 13.28 -14.88 3.67
CA SER A 85 14.45 -15.70 3.33
C SER A 85 14.19 -17.14 3.73
N ASN A 86 14.92 -18.08 3.12
CA ASN A 86 14.77 -19.51 3.35
C ASN A 86 13.39 -20.05 2.95
N PHE A 87 12.70 -19.40 2.01
CA PHE A 87 11.50 -19.96 1.39
C PHE A 87 11.86 -20.96 0.28
N THR A 88 10.89 -21.81 -0.10
CA THR A 88 11.02 -22.77 -1.21
C THR A 88 11.55 -22.06 -2.47
N PRO A 89 12.58 -22.56 -3.17
CA PRO A 89 13.19 -21.83 -4.29
C PRO A 89 12.20 -21.40 -5.38
N ILE A 90 12.27 -20.14 -5.80
CA ILE A 90 11.61 -19.61 -7.00
C ILE A 90 12.57 -19.78 -8.18
N PRO A 91 12.21 -20.56 -9.23
CA PRO A 91 13.09 -20.77 -10.38
C PRO A 91 13.47 -19.46 -11.08
N ARG A 92 14.72 -19.36 -11.54
CA ARG A 92 15.17 -18.23 -12.37
C ARG A 92 14.71 -18.41 -13.81
N THR A 93 14.37 -17.31 -14.47
CA THR A 93 14.18 -17.30 -15.92
C THR A 93 15.54 -17.42 -16.62
N LYS A 94 15.62 -18.22 -17.69
CA LYS A 94 16.84 -18.35 -18.52
C LYS A 94 16.95 -17.28 -19.62
N SER A 95 16.00 -16.35 -19.69
CA SER A 95 15.98 -15.29 -20.71
C SER A 95 17.08 -14.25 -20.42
N PRO A 96 17.93 -13.91 -21.41
CA PRO A 96 18.96 -12.87 -21.26
C PRO A 96 18.40 -11.49 -20.85
N GLU A 97 17.18 -11.17 -21.32
CA GLU A 97 16.49 -9.90 -21.04
C GLU A 97 16.10 -9.77 -19.57
N ALA A 98 15.71 -10.88 -18.93
CA ALA A 98 15.36 -10.91 -17.50
C ALA A 98 16.59 -10.81 -16.59
N ILE A 99 17.79 -11.10 -17.10
CA ILE A 99 19.04 -11.01 -16.32
C ILE A 99 19.56 -9.57 -16.30
N SER A 100 19.35 -8.81 -17.38
CA SER A 100 19.80 -7.41 -17.49
C SER A 100 18.91 -6.43 -16.72
N SER A 101 17.64 -6.77 -16.49
CA SER A 101 16.65 -5.99 -15.74
C SER A 101 16.76 -6.10 -14.21
N LEU A 102 17.60 -7.02 -13.70
CA LEU A 102 17.83 -7.19 -12.26
C LEU A 102 18.48 -5.95 -11.64
N THR A 103 18.07 -5.60 -10.43
CA THR A 103 18.73 -4.52 -9.68
C THR A 103 20.19 -4.91 -9.35
N LEU A 104 21.10 -3.93 -9.29
CA LEU A 104 22.54 -4.20 -9.08
C LEU A 104 22.82 -5.07 -7.85
N GLY A 105 22.14 -4.79 -6.73
CA GLY A 105 22.29 -5.57 -5.49
C GLY A 105 21.81 -7.01 -5.64
N VAL A 106 20.74 -7.23 -6.40
CA VAL A 106 20.20 -8.57 -6.69
C VAL A 106 21.10 -9.32 -7.64
N ARG A 107 21.67 -8.65 -8.65
CA ARG A 107 22.65 -9.23 -9.58
C ARG A 107 23.94 -9.67 -8.88
N LEU A 108 24.43 -8.89 -7.93
CA LEU A 108 25.61 -9.26 -7.14
C LEU A 108 25.34 -10.45 -6.23
N ARG A 109 24.19 -10.47 -5.54
CA ARG A 109 23.80 -11.61 -4.71
C ARG A 109 23.54 -12.86 -5.53
N SER A 110 22.93 -12.74 -6.71
CA SER A 110 22.57 -13.89 -7.55
C SER A 110 23.78 -14.66 -8.09
N GLN A 111 24.95 -14.02 -8.18
CA GLN A 111 26.24 -14.65 -8.51
C GLN A 111 26.82 -15.49 -7.35
N LEU A 112 26.40 -15.23 -6.12
CA LEU A 112 26.86 -15.92 -4.90
C LEU A 112 25.87 -16.97 -4.39
N MET A 113 24.67 -17.06 -4.98
CA MET A 113 23.57 -17.93 -4.53
C MET A 113 23.42 -19.20 -5.38
N ASP A 114 22.89 -20.24 -4.74
CA ASP A 114 22.62 -21.59 -5.25
C ASP A 114 22.00 -21.59 -6.67
N PRO A 115 22.48 -22.43 -7.62
CA PRO A 115 21.91 -22.55 -8.97
C PRO A 115 20.41 -22.87 -9.03
N GLN A 116 19.78 -23.28 -7.92
CA GLN A 116 18.37 -23.71 -7.89
C GLN A 116 17.32 -22.58 -7.97
N GLY A 117 17.64 -21.32 -7.69
CA GLY A 117 16.65 -20.24 -7.75
C GLY A 117 16.88 -19.06 -6.80
N PHE A 118 15.82 -18.29 -6.54
CA PHE A 118 15.76 -17.33 -5.44
C PHE A 118 15.14 -17.99 -4.21
N THR A 119 15.82 -17.90 -3.07
CA THR A 119 15.30 -18.31 -1.74
C THR A 119 15.06 -17.12 -0.82
N SER A 120 15.24 -15.90 -1.34
CA SER A 120 14.92 -14.65 -0.68
C SER A 120 14.50 -13.60 -1.69
N ASP A 121 13.58 -12.73 -1.29
CA ASP A 121 13.11 -11.60 -2.09
C ASP A 121 13.76 -10.26 -1.72
N THR A 122 14.77 -10.32 -0.85
CA THR A 122 15.52 -9.15 -0.40
C THR A 122 16.09 -8.34 -1.56
N GLY A 123 15.65 -7.09 -1.68
CA GLY A 123 16.11 -6.13 -2.68
C GLY A 123 15.38 -6.17 -4.02
N TRP A 124 14.33 -6.97 -4.17
CA TRP A 124 13.45 -6.91 -5.36
C TRP A 124 11.96 -7.04 -5.04
N GLY A 125 11.58 -7.78 -3.99
CA GLY A 125 10.17 -8.06 -3.67
C GLY A 125 9.36 -6.91 -3.05
N CYS A 126 9.93 -5.72 -2.85
CA CYS A 126 9.33 -4.69 -1.96
C CYS A 126 7.89 -4.32 -2.36
N MET A 127 7.65 -4.10 -3.65
CA MET A 127 6.31 -3.73 -4.14
C MET A 127 5.32 -4.89 -4.00
N ILE A 128 5.78 -6.13 -4.21
CA ILE A 128 4.97 -7.33 -3.96
C ILE A 128 4.58 -7.37 -2.47
N ARG A 129 5.52 -7.13 -1.56
CA ARG A 129 5.26 -7.14 -0.11
C ARG A 129 4.31 -6.02 0.33
N SER A 130 4.44 -4.82 -0.21
CA SER A 130 3.49 -3.72 0.02
C SER A 130 2.10 -4.06 -0.51
N GLY A 131 2.00 -4.65 -1.71
CA GLY A 131 0.75 -5.10 -2.30
C GLY A 131 0.10 -6.25 -1.52
N GLN A 132 0.90 -7.20 -1.05
CA GLN A 132 0.45 -8.27 -0.15
C GLN A 132 -0.06 -7.69 1.17
N SER A 133 0.61 -6.69 1.75
CA SER A 133 0.14 -6.04 2.98
C SER A 133 -1.20 -5.32 2.77
N LEU A 134 -1.37 -4.62 1.64
CA LEU A 134 -2.65 -4.01 1.25
C LEU A 134 -3.75 -5.07 1.13
N LEU A 135 -3.50 -6.16 0.40
CA LEU A 135 -4.47 -7.24 0.21
C LEU A 135 -4.79 -7.98 1.52
N ALA A 136 -3.79 -8.26 2.35
CA ALA A 136 -3.95 -8.93 3.63
C ALA A 136 -4.81 -8.09 4.58
N ASN A 137 -4.61 -6.77 4.62
CA ASN A 137 -5.46 -5.88 5.42
C ASN A 137 -6.88 -5.75 4.83
N ALA A 138 -7.07 -5.83 3.51
CA ALA A 138 -8.41 -5.93 2.92
C ALA A 138 -9.14 -7.20 3.38
N PHE A 139 -8.46 -8.36 3.38
CA PHE A 139 -9.02 -9.59 3.93
C PHE A 139 -9.22 -9.54 5.44
N SER A 140 -8.33 -8.90 6.20
CA SER A 140 -8.50 -8.69 7.64
C SER A 140 -9.81 -7.93 7.92
N VAL A 141 -10.07 -6.83 7.19
CA VAL A 141 -11.32 -6.08 7.31
C VAL A 141 -12.53 -6.92 6.92
N LEU A 142 -12.43 -7.71 5.84
CA LEU A 142 -13.53 -8.52 5.33
C LEU A 142 -13.88 -9.71 6.25
N LEU A 143 -12.87 -10.42 6.75
CA LEU A 143 -13.03 -11.69 7.46
C LEU A 143 -13.09 -11.51 8.99
N LEU A 144 -12.30 -10.58 9.53
CA LEU A 144 -12.17 -10.36 10.97
C LEU A 144 -12.99 -9.15 11.44
N GLY A 145 -13.18 -8.17 10.54
CA GLY A 145 -13.88 -6.90 10.80
C GLY A 145 -12.88 -5.75 11.00
N ARG A 146 -13.28 -4.52 10.67
CA ARG A 146 -12.41 -3.33 10.80
C ARG A 146 -11.99 -3.07 12.26
N ASP A 147 -12.86 -3.36 13.22
CA ASP A 147 -12.60 -3.15 14.64
C ASP A 147 -11.75 -4.26 15.28
N TRP A 148 -11.49 -5.36 14.57
CA TRP A 148 -10.64 -6.44 15.06
C TRP A 148 -9.26 -5.95 15.46
N ARG A 149 -8.76 -6.45 16.59
CA ARG A 149 -7.40 -6.26 17.08
C ARG A 149 -6.70 -7.59 17.27
N ARG A 150 -5.37 -7.54 17.19
CA ARG A 150 -4.49 -8.70 17.32
C ARG A 150 -4.77 -9.48 18.61
N GLY A 151 -4.83 -10.81 18.53
CA GLY A 151 -5.11 -11.70 19.67
C GLY A 151 -6.60 -11.94 19.95
N GLU A 152 -7.53 -11.28 19.26
CA GLU A 152 -8.97 -11.52 19.48
C GLU A 152 -9.51 -12.77 18.76
N LYS A 153 -8.89 -13.16 17.63
CA LYS A 153 -9.37 -14.23 16.73
C LYS A 153 -8.19 -15.05 16.17
N GLU A 154 -7.47 -15.75 17.03
CA GLU A 154 -6.20 -16.42 16.70
C GLU A 154 -6.31 -17.45 15.56
N GLU A 155 -7.43 -18.19 15.48
CA GLU A 155 -7.64 -19.21 14.45
C GLU A 155 -7.85 -18.60 13.07
N GLU A 156 -8.74 -17.62 12.96
CA GLU A 156 -9.00 -16.90 11.72
C GLU A 156 -7.81 -16.03 11.30
N GLU A 157 -7.08 -15.46 12.26
CA GLU A 157 -5.81 -14.77 12.03
C GLU A 157 -4.76 -15.71 11.43
N SER A 158 -4.55 -16.90 12.02
CA SER A 158 -3.59 -17.88 11.51
C SER A 158 -3.94 -18.34 10.09
N LYS A 159 -5.23 -18.62 9.83
CA LYS A 159 -5.71 -18.96 8.48
C LYS A 159 -5.44 -17.83 7.50
N LEU A 160 -5.74 -16.59 7.86
CA LEU A 160 -5.49 -15.42 7.04
C LEU A 160 -3.99 -15.27 6.72
N ILE A 161 -3.12 -15.37 7.72
CA ILE A 161 -1.66 -15.25 7.52
C ILE A 161 -1.13 -16.39 6.65
N SER A 162 -1.63 -17.62 6.81
CA SER A 162 -1.19 -18.76 5.99
C SER A 162 -1.45 -18.57 4.50
N MET A 163 -2.44 -17.75 4.13
CA MET A 163 -2.73 -17.43 2.72
C MET A 163 -1.57 -16.68 2.04
N PHE A 164 -0.72 -16.01 2.84
CA PHE A 164 0.42 -15.20 2.41
C PHE A 164 1.78 -15.80 2.75
N ALA A 165 1.83 -17.03 3.29
CA ALA A 165 3.08 -17.73 3.57
C ALA A 165 3.92 -17.86 2.28
N ASP A 166 5.26 -17.86 2.42
CA ASP A 166 6.18 -17.94 1.28
C ASP A 166 6.32 -19.38 0.76
N HIS A 167 5.22 -19.96 0.31
CA HIS A 167 5.13 -21.31 -0.20
C HIS A 167 4.38 -21.37 -1.53
N PRO A 168 4.78 -22.24 -2.49
CA PRO A 168 4.12 -22.34 -3.80
C PRO A 168 2.62 -22.69 -3.76
N GLU A 169 2.14 -23.27 -2.65
CA GLU A 169 0.73 -23.65 -2.47
C GLU A 169 -0.13 -22.55 -1.83
N ALA A 170 0.48 -21.62 -1.09
CA ALA A 170 -0.26 -20.50 -0.51
C ALA A 170 -0.80 -19.57 -1.63
N PRO A 171 -2.09 -19.19 -1.60
CA PRO A 171 -2.78 -18.54 -2.71
C PRO A 171 -2.24 -17.15 -3.06
N PHE A 172 -1.74 -16.40 -2.07
CA PHE A 172 -1.22 -15.04 -2.23
C PHE A 172 0.27 -14.95 -1.92
N SER A 173 0.99 -16.07 -2.03
CA SER A 173 2.44 -16.12 -1.79
C SER A 173 3.23 -15.36 -2.84
N ILE A 174 4.47 -15.00 -2.51
CA ILE A 174 5.39 -14.36 -3.46
C ILE A 174 5.62 -15.23 -4.71
N HIS A 175 5.60 -16.57 -4.57
CA HIS A 175 5.69 -17.51 -5.69
C HIS A 175 4.56 -17.32 -6.68
N LYS A 176 3.32 -17.17 -6.18
CA LYS A 176 2.12 -16.95 -7.00
C LYS A 176 2.16 -15.58 -7.68
N PHE A 177 2.57 -14.53 -6.96
CA PHE A 177 2.74 -13.19 -7.52
C PHE A 177 3.76 -13.17 -8.66
N VAL A 178 4.91 -13.79 -8.46
CA VAL A 178 5.97 -13.83 -9.48
C VAL A 178 5.54 -14.65 -10.70
N ASN A 179 4.87 -15.78 -10.49
CA ASN A 179 4.37 -16.60 -11.59
C ASN A 179 3.36 -15.84 -12.46
N ARG A 180 2.36 -15.20 -11.83
CA ARG A 180 1.36 -14.38 -12.55
C ARG A 180 1.98 -13.14 -13.19
N GLY A 181 2.95 -12.53 -12.52
CA GLY A 181 3.72 -11.41 -13.08
C GLY A 181 4.44 -11.78 -14.37
N ALA A 182 5.05 -12.96 -14.42
CA ALA A 182 5.74 -13.43 -15.61
C ALA A 182 4.77 -13.72 -16.75
N GLU A 183 3.65 -14.41 -16.47
CA GLU A 183 2.65 -14.79 -17.47
C GLU A 183 1.87 -13.59 -18.03
N SER A 184 1.54 -12.60 -17.20
CA SER A 184 0.59 -11.54 -17.55
C SER A 184 1.22 -10.16 -17.76
N CYS A 185 2.40 -9.92 -17.19
CA CYS A 185 3.05 -8.61 -17.22
C CYS A 185 4.49 -8.68 -17.76
N GLY A 186 5.00 -9.86 -18.12
CA GLY A 186 6.40 -10.05 -18.49
C GLY A 186 7.38 -9.68 -17.37
N LYS A 187 6.94 -9.77 -16.11
CA LYS A 187 7.75 -9.42 -14.92
C LYS A 187 8.29 -10.67 -14.26
N TYR A 188 9.60 -10.81 -14.26
CA TYR A 188 10.28 -12.04 -13.84
C TYR A 188 10.80 -11.98 -12.40
N PRO A 189 11.06 -13.14 -11.76
CA PRO A 189 11.68 -13.17 -10.43
C PRO A 189 12.98 -12.35 -10.39
N GLY A 190 13.13 -11.50 -9.38
CA GLY A 190 14.28 -10.60 -9.23
C GLY A 190 14.10 -9.21 -9.84
N GLU A 191 13.08 -9.00 -10.67
CA GLU A 191 12.74 -7.69 -11.21
C GLU A 191 11.87 -6.88 -10.25
N TRP A 192 11.86 -5.56 -10.43
CA TRP A 192 10.94 -4.70 -9.72
C TRP A 192 9.55 -4.74 -10.37
N PHE A 193 8.54 -4.98 -9.53
CA PHE A 193 7.12 -4.92 -9.88
C PHE A 193 6.63 -3.51 -9.60
N GLY A 194 5.93 -2.90 -10.57
CA GLY A 194 5.24 -1.64 -10.35
C GLY A 194 3.84 -1.82 -9.76
N PRO A 195 3.18 -0.71 -9.34
CA PRO A 195 1.78 -0.71 -8.90
C PRO A 195 0.83 -1.45 -9.83
N SER A 196 0.91 -1.20 -11.14
CA SER A 196 0.05 -1.81 -12.17
C SER A 196 0.20 -3.32 -12.25
N ALA A 197 1.45 -3.80 -12.30
CA ALA A 197 1.74 -5.24 -12.34
C ALA A 197 1.28 -5.94 -11.06
N THR A 198 1.46 -5.28 -9.92
CA THR A 198 1.02 -5.78 -8.60
C THR A 198 -0.50 -5.87 -8.54
N ALA A 199 -1.22 -4.84 -8.99
CA ALA A 199 -2.68 -4.83 -9.06
C ALA A 199 -3.22 -5.95 -9.94
N LYS A 200 -2.58 -6.17 -11.11
CA LYS A 200 -2.96 -7.25 -12.02
C LYS A 200 -2.74 -8.63 -11.40
N CYS A 201 -1.63 -8.82 -10.69
CA CYS A 201 -1.38 -10.06 -9.96
C CYS A 201 -2.46 -10.31 -8.90
N ILE A 202 -2.82 -9.29 -8.10
CA ILE A 202 -3.88 -9.41 -7.09
C ILE A 202 -5.20 -9.81 -7.76
N GLN A 203 -5.59 -9.15 -8.85
CA GLN A 203 -6.81 -9.50 -9.58
C GLN A 203 -6.84 -10.96 -10.01
N LEU A 204 -5.79 -11.43 -10.68
CA LEU A 204 -5.73 -12.80 -11.20
C LEU A 204 -5.72 -13.86 -10.09
N LEU A 205 -4.99 -13.59 -9.00
CA LEU A 205 -4.91 -14.52 -7.87
C LEU A 205 -6.24 -14.60 -7.12
N SER A 206 -6.92 -13.47 -6.91
CA SER A 206 -8.23 -13.47 -6.25
C SER A 206 -9.30 -14.18 -7.09
N THR A 207 -9.29 -14.03 -8.42
CA THR A 207 -10.23 -14.77 -9.29
C THR A 207 -10.04 -16.28 -9.21
N GLN A 208 -8.82 -16.76 -8.96
CA GLN A 208 -8.52 -18.20 -8.88
C GLN A 208 -8.79 -18.78 -7.49
N SER A 209 -8.79 -17.94 -6.47
CA SER A 209 -9.01 -18.36 -5.09
C SER A 209 -10.50 -18.26 -4.75
N GLU A 210 -11.34 -19.09 -5.39
CA GLU A 210 -12.81 -19.09 -5.16
C GLU A 210 -13.21 -19.30 -3.69
N ALA A 211 -12.32 -19.93 -2.90
CA ALA A 211 -12.50 -20.14 -1.47
C ALA A 211 -12.61 -18.83 -0.67
N HIS A 212 -12.05 -17.73 -1.17
CA HIS A 212 -12.02 -16.44 -0.49
C HIS A 212 -12.80 -15.44 -1.34
N ARG A 213 -14.08 -15.21 -0.98
CA ARG A 213 -15.11 -14.44 -1.74
C ARG A 213 -14.80 -12.94 -1.89
N LEU A 214 -13.61 -12.57 -2.35
CA LEU A 214 -13.19 -11.22 -2.65
C LEU A 214 -13.00 -11.07 -4.16
N ARG A 215 -13.83 -10.22 -4.77
CA ARG A 215 -13.67 -9.84 -6.18
C ARG A 215 -12.72 -8.66 -6.28
N VAL A 216 -12.11 -8.45 -7.45
CA VAL A 216 -11.12 -7.39 -7.64
C VAL A 216 -11.38 -6.61 -8.93
N TYR A 217 -11.66 -5.32 -8.77
CA TYR A 217 -11.77 -4.36 -9.87
C TYR A 217 -10.50 -3.52 -9.94
N VAL A 218 -9.79 -3.55 -11.08
CA VAL A 218 -8.54 -2.81 -11.28
C VAL A 218 -8.75 -1.75 -12.35
N THR A 219 -8.30 -0.52 -12.09
CA THR A 219 -8.24 0.53 -13.12
C THR A 219 -7.00 0.36 -13.99
N ASN A 220 -7.11 0.56 -15.30
CA ASN A 220 -6.02 0.37 -16.26
C ASN A 220 -5.07 1.57 -16.25
N ASP A 221 -4.38 1.82 -15.13
CA ASP A 221 -3.43 2.93 -14.94
C ASP A 221 -4.05 4.34 -15.06
N THR A 222 -5.35 4.42 -14.82
CA THR A 222 -6.10 5.68 -14.71
C THR A 222 -6.71 5.82 -13.32
N SER A 223 -6.99 7.06 -12.93
CA SER A 223 -7.79 7.41 -11.75
C SER A 223 -9.29 7.20 -11.96
N ASP A 224 -9.70 6.66 -13.11
CA ASP A 224 -11.10 6.61 -13.53
C ASP A 224 -11.75 5.29 -13.11
N VAL A 225 -12.85 5.40 -12.37
CA VAL A 225 -13.68 4.28 -11.96
C VAL A 225 -14.99 4.33 -12.74
N TYR A 226 -15.21 3.28 -13.54
CA TYR A 226 -16.39 3.15 -14.39
C TYR A 226 -17.46 2.33 -13.67
N GLU A 227 -18.64 2.92 -13.46
CA GLU A 227 -19.72 2.29 -12.69
C GLU A 227 -20.22 1.00 -13.33
N ASP A 228 -20.37 0.97 -14.66
CA ASP A 228 -20.77 -0.21 -15.43
C ASP A 228 -19.79 -1.38 -15.28
N LYS A 229 -18.49 -1.11 -15.35
CA LYS A 229 -17.45 -2.12 -15.17
C LYS A 229 -17.35 -2.61 -13.74
N PHE A 230 -17.47 -1.69 -12.78
CA PHE A 230 -17.52 -2.07 -11.37
C PHE A 230 -18.71 -2.98 -11.12
N ALA A 231 -19.90 -2.63 -11.63
CA ALA A 231 -21.11 -3.44 -11.49
C ALA A 231 -20.92 -4.84 -12.11
N HIS A 232 -20.34 -4.91 -13.31
CA HIS A 232 -20.04 -6.18 -13.97
C HIS A 232 -19.13 -7.10 -13.14
N VAL A 233 -18.13 -6.52 -12.47
CA VAL A 233 -17.19 -7.29 -11.64
C VAL A 233 -17.81 -7.64 -10.29
N SER A 234 -18.54 -6.73 -9.65
CA SER A 234 -18.96 -6.88 -8.25
C SER A 234 -20.29 -7.64 -8.07
N HIS A 235 -21.23 -7.55 -9.02
CA HIS A 235 -22.57 -8.13 -8.84
C HIS A 235 -22.57 -9.64 -9.07
N ASP A 236 -23.25 -10.39 -8.21
CA ASP A 236 -23.54 -11.80 -8.45
C ASP A 236 -24.75 -12.01 -9.38
N ARG A 237 -25.17 -13.27 -9.54
CA ARG A 237 -26.32 -13.62 -10.40
C ARG A 237 -27.64 -13.03 -9.91
N SER A 238 -27.74 -12.65 -8.64
CA SER A 238 -28.92 -12.00 -8.06
C SER A 238 -28.90 -10.48 -8.25
N GLY A 239 -27.79 -9.93 -8.75
CA GLY A 239 -27.62 -8.49 -8.91
C GLY A 239 -27.16 -7.79 -7.64
N CYS A 240 -26.71 -8.50 -6.61
CA CYS A 240 -26.18 -7.90 -5.39
C CYS A 240 -24.66 -7.79 -5.46
N ILE A 241 -24.12 -6.64 -5.05
CA ILE A 241 -22.68 -6.44 -4.84
C ILE A 241 -22.14 -7.51 -3.89
N GLN A 242 -21.10 -8.21 -4.33
CA GLN A 242 -20.24 -9.02 -3.48
C GLN A 242 -19.03 -8.20 -3.03
N PRO A 243 -18.39 -8.56 -1.90
CA PRO A 243 -17.17 -7.91 -1.45
C PRO A 243 -16.16 -7.74 -2.58
N THR A 244 -15.86 -6.50 -2.93
CA THR A 244 -15.05 -6.14 -4.08
C THR A 244 -13.98 -5.14 -3.67
N LEU A 245 -12.72 -5.53 -3.90
CA LEU A 245 -11.57 -4.65 -3.75
C LEU A 245 -11.36 -3.86 -5.05
N ILE A 246 -11.49 -2.54 -4.96
CA ILE A 246 -11.13 -1.59 -6.01
C ILE A 246 -9.64 -1.25 -5.84
N LEU A 247 -8.87 -1.42 -6.91
CA LEU A 247 -7.46 -1.14 -6.99
C LEU A 247 -7.18 -0.10 -8.07
N ILE A 248 -6.72 1.07 -7.65
CA ILE A 248 -6.46 2.21 -8.53
C ILE A 248 -4.96 2.41 -8.66
N GLY A 249 -4.40 1.96 -9.78
CA GLY A 249 -3.02 2.25 -10.15
C GLY A 249 -2.95 3.65 -10.76
N THR A 250 -2.18 4.56 -10.16
CA THR A 250 -2.08 5.95 -10.64
C THR A 250 -0.70 6.54 -10.46
N ARG A 251 -0.45 7.65 -11.16
CA ARG A 251 0.74 8.47 -11.03
C ARG A 251 0.35 9.95 -10.83
N LEU A 252 0.49 10.44 -9.60
CA LEU A 252 0.04 11.79 -9.20
C LEU A 252 1.13 12.87 -9.31
N GLY A 253 2.10 12.69 -10.20
CA GLY A 253 3.23 13.61 -10.39
C GLY A 253 4.42 12.98 -11.13
N ILE A 254 5.44 13.80 -11.41
CA ILE A 254 6.65 13.35 -12.13
C ILE A 254 7.66 12.77 -11.13
N GLU A 255 8.22 13.60 -10.25
CA GLU A 255 9.21 13.18 -9.24
C GLU A 255 8.61 13.02 -7.84
N ASN A 256 7.67 13.90 -7.50
CA ASN A 256 6.97 13.93 -6.22
C ASN A 256 5.47 14.11 -6.49
N VAL A 257 4.63 13.80 -5.50
CA VAL A 257 3.18 14.04 -5.60
C VAL A 257 2.91 15.55 -5.75
N THR A 258 2.18 15.92 -6.81
CA THR A 258 1.79 17.31 -7.05
C THR A 258 0.94 17.84 -5.88
N PRO A 259 1.23 19.03 -5.32
CA PRO A 259 0.52 19.58 -4.15
C PRO A 259 -1.01 19.62 -4.27
N ALA A 260 -1.55 19.81 -5.47
CA ALA A 260 -2.99 19.82 -5.72
C ALA A 260 -3.69 18.50 -5.33
N TYR A 261 -2.97 17.38 -5.30
CA TYR A 261 -3.49 16.06 -4.96
C TYR A 261 -3.29 15.68 -3.48
N TRP A 262 -2.59 16.50 -2.69
CA TRP A 262 -2.28 16.15 -1.31
C TRP A 262 -3.54 15.95 -0.46
N ASP A 263 -4.52 16.83 -0.63
CA ASP A 263 -5.79 16.76 0.09
C ASP A 263 -6.59 15.52 -0.31
N GLY A 264 -6.65 15.21 -1.62
CA GLY A 264 -7.31 14.01 -2.13
C GLY A 264 -6.66 12.71 -1.63
N LEU A 265 -5.33 12.68 -1.54
CA LEU A 265 -4.59 11.52 -1.04
C LEU A 265 -4.83 11.30 0.46
N ARG A 266 -4.83 12.37 1.26
CA ARG A 266 -5.17 12.28 2.68
C ARG A 266 -6.62 11.83 2.86
N ALA A 267 -7.55 12.43 2.11
CA ALA A 267 -8.96 12.08 2.16
C ALA A 267 -9.19 10.60 1.86
N ALA A 268 -8.51 10.02 0.87
CA ALA A 268 -8.61 8.59 0.55
C ALA A 268 -8.26 7.66 1.73
N LEU A 269 -7.39 8.06 2.65
CA LEU A 269 -7.07 7.31 3.87
C LEU A 269 -8.10 7.50 4.99
N THR A 270 -8.97 8.50 4.88
CA THR A 270 -10.06 8.78 5.83
C THR A 270 -11.37 8.07 5.51
N TYR A 271 -11.49 7.45 4.33
CA TYR A 271 -12.72 6.74 3.95
C TYR A 271 -12.84 5.42 4.70
N PRO A 272 -14.03 5.07 5.24
CA PRO A 272 -14.26 3.78 5.88
C PRO A 272 -13.91 2.57 4.98
N GLN A 273 -14.01 2.75 3.66
CA GLN A 273 -13.68 1.75 2.65
C GLN A 273 -12.18 1.63 2.39
N SER A 274 -11.35 2.54 2.91
CA SER A 274 -9.91 2.56 2.63
C SER A 274 -9.21 1.30 3.16
N VAL A 275 -8.45 0.63 2.30
CA VAL A 275 -7.51 -0.43 2.70
C VAL A 275 -6.05 0.01 2.50
N GLY A 276 -5.83 1.32 2.37
CA GLY A 276 -4.51 1.92 2.30
C GLY A 276 -3.96 2.04 0.88
N ILE A 277 -2.67 2.36 0.81
CA ILE A 277 -1.97 2.70 -0.43
C ILE A 277 -0.63 1.95 -0.45
N ALA A 278 -0.39 1.14 -1.46
CA ALA A 278 0.90 0.53 -1.69
C ALA A 278 1.63 1.33 -2.77
N GLY A 279 2.86 1.77 -2.53
CA GLY A 279 3.57 2.58 -3.52
C GLY A 279 4.96 2.98 -3.06
N GLY A 280 5.72 3.61 -3.95
CA GLY A 280 7.10 4.00 -3.67
C GLY A 280 8.01 3.83 -4.86
N ARG A 281 9.23 4.32 -4.71
CA ARG A 281 10.27 4.24 -5.75
C ARG A 281 10.70 2.79 -5.98
N PRO A 282 11.31 2.47 -7.14
CA PRO A 282 11.99 1.21 -7.34
C PRO A 282 12.92 0.87 -6.17
N SER A 283 12.71 -0.32 -5.57
CA SER A 283 13.43 -0.80 -4.37
C SER A 283 13.17 -0.02 -3.07
N ALA A 284 12.13 0.81 -3.01
CA ALA A 284 11.73 1.58 -1.83
C ALA A 284 10.19 1.74 -1.75
N SER A 285 9.47 0.62 -1.85
CA SER A 285 8.00 0.58 -1.72
C SER A 285 7.57 0.46 -0.25
N HIS A 286 6.48 1.14 0.11
CA HIS A 286 5.88 1.11 1.45
C HIS A 286 4.36 0.88 1.34
N TYR A 287 3.75 0.46 2.45
CA TYR A 287 2.30 0.37 2.59
C TYR A 287 1.80 1.46 3.55
N PHE A 288 1.18 2.50 2.99
CA PHE A 288 0.60 3.62 3.73
C PHE A 288 -0.81 3.29 4.18
N LEU A 289 -1.08 3.46 5.47
CA LEU A 289 -2.34 3.04 6.07
C LEU A 289 -2.98 4.10 6.96
N GLY A 290 -2.32 5.23 7.17
CA GLY A 290 -2.84 6.29 8.01
C GLY A 290 -2.26 7.66 7.68
N ALA A 291 -2.88 8.70 8.23
CA ALA A 291 -2.45 10.08 8.05
C ALA A 291 -2.69 10.91 9.32
N GLN A 292 -1.81 11.89 9.55
CA GLN A 292 -2.01 12.97 10.51
C GLN A 292 -1.40 14.23 9.90
N ASP A 293 -2.23 15.26 9.71
CA ASP A 293 -1.83 16.47 8.98
C ASP A 293 -1.13 16.11 7.65
N CYS A 294 0.06 16.64 7.33
CA CYS A 294 0.77 16.35 6.09
C CYS A 294 1.67 15.11 6.16
N HIS A 295 1.53 14.28 7.20
CA HIS A 295 2.34 13.08 7.39
C HIS A 295 1.51 11.81 7.17
N LEU A 296 2.11 10.83 6.51
CA LEU A 296 1.51 9.53 6.23
C LEU A 296 2.21 8.46 7.05
N PHE A 297 1.43 7.65 7.77
CA PHE A 297 1.94 6.48 8.48
C PHE A 297 2.04 5.29 7.55
N PHE A 298 3.12 4.52 7.68
CA PHE A 298 3.39 3.40 6.78
C PHE A 298 4.06 2.21 7.46
N LEU A 299 3.87 1.05 6.83
CA LEU A 299 4.58 -0.19 7.11
C LEU A 299 5.67 -0.39 6.05
N ASP A 300 6.88 -0.71 6.54
CA ASP A 300 8.10 -0.76 5.74
C ASP A 300 8.53 -2.22 5.47
N PRO A 301 8.44 -2.75 4.23
CA PRO A 301 8.76 -4.14 3.96
C PRO A 301 10.27 -4.46 3.98
N HIS A 302 11.17 -3.48 4.12
CA HIS A 302 12.62 -3.65 3.88
C HIS A 302 13.39 -4.28 5.06
N THR A 303 12.75 -5.19 5.79
CA THR A 303 13.40 -6.02 6.82
C THR A 303 13.30 -7.49 6.44
N THR A 304 14.43 -8.17 6.28
CA THR A 304 14.43 -9.59 5.91
C THR A 304 14.20 -10.47 7.14
N ARG A 305 13.19 -11.33 7.08
CA ARG A 305 12.87 -12.33 8.10
C ARG A 305 12.96 -13.76 7.53
N PRO A 306 13.08 -14.80 8.36
CA PRO A 306 12.87 -16.17 7.90
C PRO A 306 11.42 -16.37 7.41
N ALA A 307 11.24 -17.21 6.40
CA ALA A 307 9.93 -17.67 5.96
C ALA A 307 9.26 -18.49 7.06
N THR A 308 7.97 -18.27 7.30
CA THR A 308 7.18 -19.12 8.19
C THR A 308 6.76 -20.40 7.46
N PRO A 309 6.67 -21.54 8.17
CA PRO A 309 6.21 -22.79 7.57
C PRO A 309 4.76 -22.66 7.08
N TYR A 310 4.48 -23.21 5.90
CA TYR A 310 3.12 -23.21 5.36
C TYR A 310 2.28 -24.31 6.01
N ARG A 311 1.32 -23.88 6.85
CA ARG A 311 0.41 -24.75 7.60
C ARG A 311 -1.02 -24.17 7.56
N PRO A 312 -1.80 -24.44 6.50
CA PRO A 312 -3.12 -23.81 6.31
C PRO A 312 -4.16 -24.25 7.34
N ASP A 313 -3.98 -25.43 7.95
CA ASP A 313 -4.93 -26.03 8.90
C ASP A 313 -4.43 -26.03 10.35
N GLU A 314 -3.29 -25.38 10.64
CA GLU A 314 -2.72 -25.31 11.99
C GLU A 314 -2.61 -23.86 12.48
N LEU A 315 -2.63 -23.71 13.81
CA LEU A 315 -2.37 -22.42 14.44
C LEU A 315 -0.89 -22.05 14.29
N TYR A 316 -0.66 -20.79 13.96
CA TYR A 316 0.66 -20.21 13.98
C TYR A 316 1.02 -19.90 15.43
N THR A 317 2.29 -20.11 15.78
CA THR A 317 2.84 -19.72 17.07
C THR A 317 2.90 -18.20 17.17
N GLN A 318 2.96 -17.69 18.40
CA GLN A 318 3.08 -16.26 18.66
C GLN A 318 4.29 -15.63 17.95
N GLU A 319 5.43 -16.31 17.92
CA GLU A 319 6.65 -15.84 17.24
C GLU A 319 6.46 -15.75 15.71
N GLU A 320 5.78 -16.72 15.12
CA GLU A 320 5.46 -16.68 13.68
C GLU A 320 4.52 -15.53 13.37
N LEU A 321 3.47 -15.31 14.19
CA LEU A 321 2.56 -14.18 14.04
C LEU A 321 3.27 -12.84 14.27
N ASP A 322 4.12 -12.71 15.30
CA ASP A 322 4.89 -11.49 15.60
C ASP A 322 5.72 -11.05 14.39
N SER A 323 6.15 -11.99 13.54
CA SER A 323 6.89 -11.69 12.31
C SER A 323 6.08 -10.93 11.25
N TYR A 324 4.75 -10.86 11.39
CA TYR A 324 3.79 -10.17 10.52
C TYR A 324 3.22 -8.88 11.13
N TYR A 325 3.71 -8.42 12.28
CA TYR A 325 3.23 -7.20 12.94
C TYR A 325 4.37 -6.34 13.47
N THR A 326 4.07 -5.08 13.81
CA THR A 326 5.04 -4.15 14.41
C THR A 326 4.37 -3.09 15.26
N SER A 327 4.99 -2.80 16.40
CA SER A 327 4.72 -1.62 17.23
C SER A 327 5.45 -0.36 16.77
N ARG A 328 6.49 -0.53 15.94
CA ARG A 328 7.29 0.60 15.46
C ARG A 328 6.50 1.47 14.48
N LEU A 329 6.12 2.66 14.94
CA LEU A 329 5.51 3.68 14.11
C LEU A 329 6.54 4.33 13.19
N ARG A 330 6.17 4.52 11.93
CA ARG A 330 6.94 5.28 10.94
C ARG A 330 6.00 6.23 10.20
N ARG A 331 6.51 7.43 9.89
CA ARG A 331 5.78 8.41 9.08
C ARG A 331 6.71 9.15 8.14
N ILE A 332 6.20 9.54 6.98
CA ILE A 332 6.88 10.46 6.05
C ILE A 332 6.00 11.66 5.76
N HIS A 333 6.60 12.77 5.37
CA HIS A 333 5.84 13.90 4.84
C HIS A 333 5.32 13.55 3.43
N ILE A 334 4.09 13.96 3.10
CA ILE A 334 3.44 13.64 1.82
C ILE A 334 4.26 14.05 0.59
N LYS A 335 4.99 15.17 0.69
CA LYS A 335 5.94 15.64 -0.33
C LYS A 335 7.03 14.61 -0.71
N ASP A 336 7.41 13.74 0.23
CA ASP A 336 8.50 12.77 0.05
C ASP A 336 7.96 11.41 -0.43
N MET A 337 6.64 11.30 -0.60
CA MET A 337 5.99 10.13 -1.18
C MET A 337 6.21 10.07 -2.69
N ASP A 338 6.44 8.86 -3.21
CA ASP A 338 6.54 8.63 -4.65
C ASP A 338 5.17 8.87 -5.33
N PRO A 339 5.14 9.50 -6.51
CA PRO A 339 3.88 9.75 -7.21
C PRO A 339 3.23 8.49 -7.77
N SER A 340 3.95 7.37 -7.93
CA SER A 340 3.41 6.10 -8.44
C SER A 340 2.92 5.21 -7.30
N MET A 341 1.63 4.90 -7.32
CA MET A 341 0.97 4.20 -6.22
C MET A 341 -0.22 3.36 -6.66
N LEU A 342 -0.61 2.45 -5.78
CA LEU A 342 -1.77 1.58 -5.85
C LEU A 342 -2.67 1.88 -4.66
N ILE A 343 -3.82 2.51 -4.90
CA ILE A 343 -4.79 2.89 -3.86
C ILE A 343 -5.88 1.83 -3.79
N GLY A 344 -6.21 1.35 -2.59
CA GLY A 344 -7.20 0.30 -2.39
C GLY A 344 -8.45 0.78 -1.64
N PHE A 345 -9.62 0.37 -2.13
CA PHE A 345 -10.90 0.54 -1.44
C PHE A 345 -11.70 -0.77 -1.42
N LEU A 346 -12.21 -1.19 -0.27
CA LEU A 346 -13.05 -2.35 -0.11
C LEU A 346 -14.53 -1.94 -0.04
N ILE A 347 -15.32 -2.43 -1.00
CA ILE A 347 -16.77 -2.24 -1.05
C ILE A 347 -17.43 -3.57 -0.68
N LYS A 348 -18.14 -3.64 0.45
CA LYS A 348 -18.78 -4.89 0.90
C LYS A 348 -20.17 -5.09 0.31
N ASP A 349 -20.91 -4.00 0.11
CA ASP A 349 -22.31 -3.99 -0.29
C ASP A 349 -22.70 -2.67 -1.00
N GLU A 350 -23.99 -2.53 -1.31
CA GLU A 350 -24.57 -1.35 -1.98
C GLU A 350 -24.49 -0.08 -1.14
N GLU A 351 -24.58 -0.18 0.19
CA GLU A 351 -24.49 0.98 1.08
C GLU A 351 -23.06 1.52 1.10
N ASP A 352 -22.07 0.62 1.20
CA ASP A 352 -20.65 0.95 1.09
C ASP A 352 -20.34 1.61 -0.26
N TRP A 353 -20.91 1.10 -1.36
CA TRP A 353 -20.72 1.67 -2.69
C TRP A 353 -21.26 3.09 -2.79
N ALA A 354 -22.49 3.31 -2.30
CA ALA A 354 -23.12 4.63 -2.31
C ALA A 354 -22.37 5.63 -1.42
N ASP A 355 -21.95 5.23 -0.22
CA ASP A 355 -21.15 6.05 0.69
C ASP A 355 -19.79 6.40 0.09
N TRP A 356 -19.09 5.43 -0.50
CA TRP A 356 -17.81 5.67 -1.16
C TRP A 356 -17.93 6.66 -2.32
N LYS A 357 -18.94 6.50 -3.19
CA LYS A 357 -19.21 7.45 -4.29
C LYS A 357 -19.44 8.87 -3.77
N LYS A 358 -20.25 9.02 -2.72
CA LYS A 358 -20.51 10.32 -2.09
C LYS A 358 -19.23 10.96 -1.55
N ARG A 359 -18.34 10.20 -0.93
CA ARG A 359 -17.05 10.69 -0.40
C ARG A 359 -16.11 11.12 -1.51
N VAL A 360 -15.96 10.31 -2.57
CA VAL A 360 -15.15 10.66 -3.74
C VAL A 360 -15.63 11.96 -4.38
N GLN A 361 -16.94 12.17 -4.49
CA GLN A 361 -17.52 13.38 -5.07
C GLN A 361 -17.43 14.61 -4.16
N SER A 362 -17.36 14.43 -2.84
CA SER A 362 -17.28 15.52 -1.85
C SER A 362 -15.86 15.81 -1.35
N THR A 363 -14.85 15.16 -1.94
CA THR A 363 -13.45 15.32 -1.56
C THR A 363 -13.00 16.77 -1.82
N PRO A 364 -12.44 17.47 -0.82
CA PRO A 364 -11.91 18.80 -1.04
C PRO A 364 -10.64 18.76 -1.90
N GLY A 365 -10.42 19.82 -2.69
CA GLY A 365 -9.27 19.95 -3.58
C GLY A 365 -9.44 19.21 -4.90
N GLN A 366 -8.33 18.86 -5.55
CA GLN A 366 -8.38 18.16 -6.83
C GLN A 366 -8.63 16.66 -6.58
N PRO A 367 -9.70 16.08 -7.15
CA PRO A 367 -10.01 14.67 -6.93
C PRO A 367 -8.92 13.79 -7.55
N ILE A 368 -8.55 12.73 -6.82
CA ILE A 368 -7.60 11.69 -7.27
C ILE A 368 -8.30 10.45 -7.82
N VAL A 369 -9.64 10.41 -7.72
CA VAL A 369 -10.52 9.37 -8.28
C VAL A 369 -11.65 10.06 -9.02
N HIS A 370 -11.92 9.64 -10.25
CA HIS A 370 -13.01 10.17 -11.07
C HIS A 370 -14.05 9.09 -11.33
N MET A 371 -15.30 9.37 -10.94
CA MET A 371 -16.44 8.48 -11.16
C MET A 371 -17.06 8.75 -12.52
N LEU A 372 -17.14 7.72 -13.38
CA LEU A 372 -17.72 7.81 -14.72
C LEU A 372 -18.82 6.76 -14.90
N PRO A 373 -19.95 7.09 -15.54
CA PRO A 373 -21.07 6.16 -15.68
C PRO A 373 -20.78 5.00 -16.65
N CYS A 374 -20.03 5.25 -17.73
CA CYS A 374 -19.66 4.25 -18.74
C CYS A 374 -18.39 4.67 -19.46
N GLN A 375 -17.57 3.70 -19.88
CA GLN A 375 -16.44 3.96 -20.76
C GLN A 375 -16.96 4.18 -22.19
N HIS A 376 -16.96 5.42 -22.67
CA HIS A 376 -17.16 5.67 -24.10
C HIS A 376 -15.98 5.07 -24.86
N GLN A 377 -16.22 4.09 -25.74
CA GLN A 377 -15.23 3.73 -26.74
C GLN A 377 -14.97 4.98 -27.60
N PRO A 378 -13.71 5.42 -27.77
CA PRO A 378 -13.43 6.50 -28.71
C PRO A 378 -13.89 6.04 -30.10
N ASP A 379 -14.71 6.86 -30.73
CA ASP A 379 -15.15 6.66 -32.11
C ASP A 379 -13.90 6.53 -32.98
N ASN A 380 -13.78 5.38 -33.62
CA ASN A 380 -12.56 4.98 -34.30
C ASN A 380 -12.50 5.70 -35.66
N GLY A 381 -11.88 6.89 -35.67
CA GLY A 381 -11.40 7.53 -36.90
C GLY A 381 -12.18 8.77 -37.33
N GLN A 382 -11.72 9.95 -36.90
CA GLN A 382 -11.77 11.18 -37.72
C GLN A 382 -10.95 12.35 -37.14
N GLY A 383 -10.62 12.38 -35.85
CA GLY A 383 -9.99 13.55 -35.23
C GLY A 383 -8.46 13.69 -35.34
N ARG A 384 -7.74 12.83 -36.08
CA ARG A 384 -6.26 12.82 -36.08
C ARG A 384 -5.61 13.09 -37.44
N ALA A 385 -6.39 13.30 -38.50
CA ALA A 385 -5.86 13.66 -39.82
C ALA A 385 -5.65 15.17 -39.98
N GLU A 386 -6.38 16.01 -39.24
CA GLU A 386 -6.35 17.46 -39.41
C GLU A 386 -5.24 18.16 -38.60
N ALA A 387 -4.67 17.50 -37.59
CA ALA A 387 -3.63 18.09 -36.71
C ALA A 387 -2.19 17.83 -37.18
N LEU A 388 -2.00 17.18 -38.33
CA LEU A 388 -0.67 16.87 -38.90
C LEU A 388 -0.30 17.80 -40.07
N ASP A 389 -1.18 18.72 -40.46
CA ASP A 389 -1.00 19.61 -41.62
C ASP A 389 -0.56 21.05 -41.23
N GLU A 390 -0.39 21.36 -39.94
CA GLU A 390 -0.05 22.71 -39.45
C GLU A 390 1.35 22.83 -38.80
N VAL A 391 2.28 21.93 -39.10
CA VAL A 391 3.69 22.09 -38.69
C VAL A 391 4.59 22.32 -39.91
N GLU A 392 4.52 23.54 -40.46
CA GLU A 392 5.58 24.05 -41.32
C GLU A 392 6.87 24.19 -40.50
N ALA A 393 7.91 23.45 -40.88
CA ALA A 393 9.24 23.59 -40.34
C ALA A 393 9.85 24.90 -40.86
N LEU A 394 9.93 25.91 -39.99
CA LEU A 394 10.78 27.08 -40.21
C LEU A 394 12.24 26.63 -40.01
N ASP A 395 12.96 26.47 -41.11
CA ASP A 395 14.41 26.26 -41.16
C ASP A 395 15.09 27.62 -41.00
N ASP A 396 15.59 27.91 -39.80
CA ASP A 396 16.49 29.03 -39.55
C ASP A 396 17.89 28.66 -40.06
N SER A 397 18.12 28.88 -41.35
CA SER A 397 19.46 28.90 -41.94
C SER A 397 19.65 30.18 -42.72
N ASP A 398 20.12 31.23 -42.05
CA ASP A 398 20.90 32.31 -42.67
C ASP A 398 21.81 33.04 -41.66
N GLU A 399 22.96 33.47 -42.18
CA GLU A 399 23.98 34.39 -41.63
C GLU A 399 25.15 33.82 -40.79
N ILE A 400 26.08 33.16 -41.49
CA ILE A 400 27.51 33.51 -41.39
C ILE A 400 28.09 33.62 -42.82
N GLU A 401 28.13 34.83 -43.38
CA GLU A 401 29.33 35.48 -43.94
C GLU A 401 29.05 36.93 -44.38
#